data_AF-A0A645ECV0-F1
#
_entry.id   AF-A0A645ECV0-F1
#
_cell.length_a   1.000
_cell.length_b   1.000
_cell.length_c   1.000
_cell.angle_alpha   90.00
_cell.angle_beta   90.00
_cell.angle_gamma   90.00
#
_symmetry.space_group_name_H-M   'P 1'
#
loop_
_entity.id
_entity.type
_entity.pdbx_description
1 polymer ?
#
loop_
_entity_poly.entity_id
_entity_poly.type
_entity_poly.pdbx_seq_one_letter_code
_entity_poly.pdbx_strand_id
1 'polypeptide(L)' 'MSELETRQLRENILHGLNIAFQRLIQEKKKNNSELAFSDKGKIVKIKASEL' A
#
# COMPACT_ATOMS: atom_id res chain seq x y z
N MET A 1 19.92 12.92 14.57
CA MET A 1 18.55 12.51 14.95
C MET A 1 18.66 11.48 16.04
N SER A 2 17.82 11.57 17.06
CA SER A 2 17.73 10.55 18.10
C SER A 2 17.09 9.27 17.56
N GLU A 3 17.28 8.16 18.27
CA GLU A 3 16.62 6.89 17.97
C GLU A 3 15.09 7.03 18.00
N LEU A 4 14.57 7.80 18.96
CA LEU A 4 13.15 8.11 19.10
C LEU A 4 12.60 8.86 17.88
N GLU A 5 13.27 9.94 17.47
CA GLU A 5 12.89 10.71 16.28
C GLU A 5 12.89 9.85 15.02
N THR A 6 13.90 8.99 14.87
CA THR A 6 14.02 8.08 13.72
C THR A 6 12.88 7.06 13.67
N ARG A 7 12.51 6.51 14.84
CA ARG A 7 11.38 5.59 14.96
C ARG A 7 10.07 6.28 14.63
N GLN A 8 9.82 7.47 15.17
CA GLN A 8 8.60 8.22 14.94
C GLN A 8 8.45 8.65 13.47
N LEU A 9 9.54 9.04 12.82
CA LEU A 9 9.57 9.31 11.39
C LEU A 9 9.19 8.06 10.58
N ARG A 10 9.75 6.90 10.91
CA ARG A 10 9.41 5.63 10.24
C ARG A 10 7.94 5.28 10.40
N GLU A 11 7.39 5.41 11.60
CA GLU A 11 5.98 5.14 11.89
C GLU A 11 5.06 6.07 11.07
N ASN A 12 5.39 7.35 10.99
CA ASN A 12 4.64 8.32 10.18
C ASN A 12 4.67 7.99 8.68
N ILE A 13 5.83 7.58 8.16
CA ILE A 13 5.97 7.16 6.76
C ILE A 13 5.11 5.92 6.48
N LEU A 14 5.19 4.90 7.34
CA LEU A 14 4.39 3.68 7.19
C LEU A 14 2.89 3.98 7.28
N HIS A 15 2.49 4.89 8.17
CA HIS A 15 1.11 5.32 8.29
C HIS A 15 0.61 6.01 7.01
N GLY A 16 1.40 6.94 6.46
CA GLY A 16 1.09 7.61 5.20
C GLY A 16 0.97 6.64 4.02
N LEU A 17 1.89 5.68 3.91
CA LEU A 17 1.84 4.63 2.90
C LEU A 17 0.59 3.75 3.03
N ASN A 18 0.20 3.39 4.25
CA ASN A 18 -1.04 2.63 4.48
C ASN A 18 -2.27 3.42 4.03
N ILE A 19 -2.37 4.71 4.37
CA ILE A 19 -3.49 5.56 3.92
C ILE A 19 -3.55 5.63 2.40
N ALA A 20 -2.40 5.85 1.74
CA ALA A 20 -2.32 5.92 0.29
C ALA A 20 -2.75 4.60 -0.36
N PHE A 21 -2.29 3.46 0.19
CA PHE A 21 -2.65 2.13 -0.28
C PHE A 21 -4.15 1.85 -0.17
N GLN A 22 -4.77 2.18 0.97
CA GLN A 22 -6.21 2.02 1.16
C GLN A 22 -7.01 2.86 0.16
N ARG A 23 -6.61 4.12 -0.06
CA ARG A 23 -7.26 5.00 -1.06
C ARG A 23 -7.15 4.44 -2.47
N LEU A 24 -5.98 3.89 -2.83
CA LEU A 24 -5.76 3.25 -4.13
C LEU A 24 -6.67 2.04 -4.32
N ILE A 25 -6.79 1.15 -3.32
CA ILE A 25 -7.70 0.00 -3.39
C ILE A 25 -9.14 0.46 -3.63
N GLN A 26 -9.60 1.47 -2.89
CA GLN A 26 -10.98 1.97 -3.03
C GLN A 26 -11.24 2.54 -4.43
N GLU A 27 -10.30 3.29 -4.99
CA GLU A 27 -10.40 3.82 -6.35
C GLU A 27 -10.42 2.69 -7.40
N LYS A 28 -9.53 1.71 -7.27
CA LYS A 28 -9.47 0.56 -8.20
C LYS A 28 -10.69 -0.34 -8.09
N LYS A 29 -11.25 -0.54 -6.88
CA LYS A 29 -12.52 -1.24 -6.66
C LYS A 29 -13.67 -0.56 -7.38
N LYS A 30 -13.79 0.76 -7.22
CA LYS A 30 -14.82 1.57 -7.88
C LYS A 30 -14.75 1.46 -9.41
N ASN A 31 -13.54 1.37 -9.95
CA ASN A 31 -13.28 1.28 -11.38
C ASN A 31 -13.13 -0.15 -11.90
N ASN A 32 -13.50 -1.17 -11.09
CA ASN A 32 -13.39 -2.60 -11.41
C ASN A 32 -12.03 -2.99 -12.04
N SER A 33 -10.96 -2.39 -11.52
CA SER A 33 -9.60 -2.50 -12.04
C SER A 33 -8.79 -3.56 -11.30
N GLU A 34 -7.57 -3.82 -11.78
CA GLU A 34 -6.62 -4.75 -11.16
C GLU A 34 -5.46 -4.01 -10.48
N LEU A 35 -4.85 -4.64 -9.47
CA LEU A 35 -3.57 -4.26 -8.90
C LEU A 35 -2.52 -5.32 -9.23
N ALA A 36 -1.31 -4.87 -9.54
CA ALA A 36 -0.15 -5.73 -9.74
C ALA A 36 0.73 -5.73 -8.48
N PHE A 37 1.00 -6.92 -7.94
CA PHE A 37 1.87 -7.13 -6.79
C PHE A 37 3.09 -7.93 -7.21
N SER A 38 4.22 -7.70 -6.55
CA SER A 38 5.38 -8.59 -6.64
C SER A 38 5.29 -9.61 -5.50
N ASP A 39 5.02 -10.86 -5.83
CA ASP A 39 5.09 -11.99 -4.90
C ASP A 39 6.29 -12.88 -5.27
N LYS A 40 7.28 -12.94 -4.37
CA LYS A 40 8.53 -13.72 -4.55
C LYS A 40 9.22 -13.48 -5.91
N GLY A 41 9.23 -12.22 -6.35
CA GLY A 41 9.85 -11.81 -7.62
C GLY A 41 9.00 -12.06 -8.87
N LYS A 42 7.77 -12.57 -8.72
CA LYS A 42 6.80 -12.71 -9.81
C LYS A 42 5.73 -11.62 -9.71
N ILE A 43 5.34 -11.08 -10.85
CA ILE A 43 4.22 -10.14 -10.90
C ILE A 43 2.91 -10.93 -10.94
N VAL A 44 2.09 -10.75 -9.92
CA VAL A 44 0.72 -11.28 -9.84
C VAL A 44 -0.26 -10.13 -9.97
N LYS A 45 -1.31 -10.31 -10.78
CA LYS A 45 -2.40 -9.34 -10.91
C LYS A 45 -3.61 -9.86 -10.17
N ILE A 46 -4.22 -9.01 -9.35
CA ILE A 46 -5.39 -9.35 -8.53
C ILE A 46 -6.46 -8.30 -8.82
N LYS A 47 -7.71 -8.73 -9.01
CA LYS A 47 -8.82 -7.79 -9.14
C LYS A 47 -8.98 -7.02 -7.84
N ALA A 48 -9.16 -5.71 -7.92
CA ALA A 48 -9.30 -4.89 -6.72
C ALA A 48 -10.49 -5.30 -5.86
N SER A 49 -11.53 -5.90 -6.45
CA SER A 49 -12.70 -6.45 -5.75
C SER A 49 -12.39 -7.66 -4.84
N GLU A 50 -11.25 -8.33 -5.03
CA GLU A 50 -10.84 -9.52 -4.28
C GLU A 50 -9.89 -9.20 -3.12
N LEU A 51 -9.47 -7.94 -3.00
CA LEU A 51 -8.70 -7.38 -1.88
C LEU A 51 -9.62 -6.80 -0.82
#